data_AF-A0A914XFL5-F1
#
_entry.id   AF-A0A914XFL5-F1
#
_cell.length_a   1.000
_cell.length_b   1.000
_cell.length_c   1.000
_cell.angle_alpha   90.00
_cell.angle_beta   90.00
_cell.angle_gamma   90.00
#
_symmetry.space_group_name_H-M   'P 1'
#
loop_
_entity.id
_entity.type
_entity.pdbx_description
1 polymer ?
#
loop_
_entity_poly.entity_id
_entity_poly.type
_entity_poly.pdbx_seq_one_letter_code
_entity_poly.pdbx_strand_id
1 'polypeptide(L)'
;MSSFLERAQRGFAKAVQKSGVECLHTELPNCEPLCNMEVLSIKLDSDEQRYATLMRYALSNEFGSINFLIRDEKSGKKTVMNAELISSQGFRVQHQDSGEDVMIVTLASHSSDSIGKIVHPSGATVYKVHSDGAQTYRVQRAVSAVGGAPSPFVLRIEKVLVSLYPLAKMMGFIGASCVYRFEDCDGRVLGYVRPKLVMRKNTLILKFINGQGNAQVRGAMLGAALLFVLHEAYPEVRNLLREGMHSS
;
A
#
# COMPACT_ATOMS: atom_id res chain seq x y z
N MET A 1 39.40 16.87 -17.79
CA MET A 1 38.81 15.52 -18.01
C MET A 1 38.75 14.64 -16.75
N SER A 2 39.27 15.09 -15.59
CA SER A 2 39.25 14.35 -14.32
C SER A 2 37.92 14.38 -13.55
N SER A 3 37.08 15.40 -13.75
CA SER A 3 35.82 15.57 -12.99
C SER A 3 34.69 14.62 -13.38
N PHE A 4 34.72 14.06 -14.59
CA PHE A 4 33.75 13.06 -15.05
C PHE A 4 34.05 11.67 -14.50
N LEU A 5 35.34 11.33 -14.41
CA LEU A 5 35.82 10.06 -13.85
C LEU A 5 35.54 9.96 -12.35
N GLU A 6 35.71 11.06 -11.61
CA GLU A 6 35.35 11.11 -10.19
C GLU A 6 33.83 11.03 -9.94
N ARG A 7 33.01 11.63 -10.81
CA ARG A 7 31.54 11.51 -10.73
C ARG A 7 31.07 10.11 -11.09
N ALA A 8 31.69 9.48 -12.08
CA ALA A 8 31.42 8.09 -12.46
C ALA A 8 31.84 7.13 -11.34
N GLN A 9 33.00 7.33 -10.72
CA GLN A 9 33.47 6.51 -9.59
C GLN A 9 32.61 6.72 -8.33
N ARG A 10 32.15 7.94 -8.03
CA ARG A 10 31.17 8.18 -6.94
C ARG A 10 29.79 7.60 -7.26
N GLY A 11 29.36 7.64 -8.52
CA GLY A 11 28.13 7.02 -9.01
C GLY A 11 28.18 5.49 -8.91
N PHE A 12 29.31 4.89 -9.30
CA PHE A 12 29.59 3.47 -9.14
C PHE A 12 29.75 3.08 -7.67
N ALA A 13 30.41 3.87 -6.82
CA ALA A 13 30.51 3.58 -5.39
C ALA A 13 29.15 3.65 -4.69
N LYS A 14 28.27 4.59 -5.06
CA LYS A 14 26.86 4.62 -4.60
C LYS A 14 26.03 3.45 -5.15
N ALA A 15 26.26 3.03 -6.39
CA ALA A 15 25.60 1.87 -6.99
C ALA A 15 26.09 0.55 -6.38
N VAL A 16 27.38 0.47 -6.04
CA VAL A 16 28.03 -0.70 -5.42
C VAL A 16 27.71 -0.79 -3.93
N GLN A 17 27.52 0.33 -3.21
CA GLN A 17 26.90 0.30 -1.88
C GLN A 17 25.41 -0.08 -1.92
N LYS A 18 24.69 0.23 -3.03
CA LYS A 18 23.34 -0.28 -3.26
C LYS A 18 23.29 -1.76 -3.66
N SER A 19 24.38 -2.33 -4.16
CA SER A 19 24.48 -3.76 -4.55
C SER A 19 25.35 -4.60 -3.61
N GLY A 20 25.91 -4.00 -2.56
CA GLY A 20 26.78 -4.64 -1.58
C GLY A 20 25.94 -5.13 -0.41
N VAL A 21 25.41 -6.34 -0.54
CA VAL A 21 24.49 -6.99 0.40
C VAL A 21 23.12 -6.33 0.40
N GLU A 22 22.34 -6.54 -0.67
CA GLU A 22 20.90 -6.67 -0.48
C GLU A 22 20.72 -7.79 0.54
N CYS A 23 20.52 -7.42 1.80
CA CYS A 23 19.98 -8.33 2.78
C CYS A 23 18.64 -8.77 2.18
N LEU A 24 18.61 -9.96 1.57
CA LEU A 24 17.48 -10.54 0.88
C LEU A 24 16.42 -10.86 1.93
N HIS A 25 15.77 -9.82 2.45
CA HIS A 25 14.65 -9.96 3.34
C HIS A 25 13.49 -10.47 2.49
N THR A 26 13.16 -11.74 2.67
CA THR A 26 12.03 -12.41 2.02
C THR A 26 10.73 -12.26 2.79
N GLU A 27 10.77 -11.60 3.96
CA GLU A 27 9.66 -11.45 4.90
C GLU A 27 9.62 -10.03 5.47
N LEU A 28 8.44 -9.59 5.90
CA LEU A 28 8.21 -8.32 6.58
C LEU A 28 8.38 -8.50 8.10
N PRO A 29 9.02 -7.55 8.80
CA PRO A 29 9.17 -7.60 10.25
C PRO A 29 7.86 -7.22 10.93
N ASN A 30 7.73 -7.59 12.21
CA ASN A 30 6.71 -7.09 13.13
C ASN A 30 5.27 -7.27 12.63
N CYS A 31 4.99 -8.30 11.83
CA CYS A 31 3.66 -8.56 11.27
C CYS A 31 2.80 -9.46 12.16
N GLU A 32 3.36 -10.07 13.20
CA GLU A 32 2.71 -11.01 14.11
C GLU A 32 1.40 -10.48 14.70
N PRO A 33 1.28 -9.20 15.10
CA PRO A 33 0.03 -8.67 15.64
C PRO A 33 -1.15 -8.76 14.67
N LEU A 34 -0.89 -8.75 13.35
CA LEU A 34 -1.92 -8.86 12.33
C LEU A 34 -2.65 -10.22 12.38
N CYS A 35 -2.03 -11.27 12.92
CA CYS A 35 -2.63 -12.60 13.03
C CYS A 35 -3.88 -12.62 13.92
N ASN A 36 -3.93 -11.71 14.91
CA ASN A 36 -4.98 -11.66 15.90
C ASN A 36 -6.11 -10.67 15.55
N MET A 37 -5.96 -9.92 14.46
CA MET A 37 -6.91 -8.88 14.06
C MET A 37 -7.88 -9.42 13.00
N GLU A 38 -9.19 -9.24 13.17
CA GLU A 38 -10.16 -9.71 12.15
C GLU A 38 -10.51 -8.62 11.13
N VAL A 39 -10.67 -7.38 11.61
CA VAL A 39 -11.21 -6.27 10.81
C VAL A 39 -10.41 -5.01 11.10
N LEU A 40 -9.71 -4.52 10.09
CA LEU A 40 -9.00 -3.25 10.13
C LEU A 40 -9.78 -2.18 9.35
N SER A 41 -9.73 -0.95 9.84
CA SER A 41 -10.07 0.22 9.06
C SER A 41 -8.83 1.06 8.76
N ILE A 42 -8.75 1.58 7.53
CA ILE A 42 -7.71 2.52 7.10
C ILE A 42 -8.41 3.85 6.85
N LYS A 43 -8.05 4.86 7.63
CA LYS A 43 -8.72 6.17 7.65
C LYS A 43 -7.67 7.27 7.63
N LEU A 44 -7.88 8.31 6.83
CA LEU A 44 -7.12 9.55 6.95
C LEU A 44 -7.24 10.11 8.37
N ASP A 45 -6.13 10.55 8.94
CA ASP A 45 -6.09 11.14 10.27
C ASP A 45 -6.84 12.48 10.28
N SER A 46 -6.36 13.43 9.46
CA SER A 46 -6.90 14.78 9.33
C SER A 46 -7.14 15.21 7.88
N ASP A 47 -8.37 15.61 7.55
CA ASP A 47 -8.71 16.22 6.27
C ASP A 47 -8.09 17.62 6.10
N GLU A 48 -7.96 18.36 7.20
CA GLU A 48 -7.33 19.68 7.21
C GLU A 48 -5.83 19.57 6.88
N GLN A 49 -5.14 18.61 7.49
CA GLN A 49 -3.73 18.34 7.19
C GLN A 49 -3.55 17.93 5.72
N ARG A 50 -4.41 17.05 5.21
CA ARG A 50 -4.40 16.69 3.79
C ARG A 50 -4.56 17.93 2.91
N TYR A 51 -5.58 18.76 3.17
CA TYR A 51 -5.82 19.97 2.38
C TYR A 51 -4.62 20.93 2.44
N ALA A 52 -4.06 21.17 3.63
CA ALA A 52 -2.88 22.01 3.80
C ALA A 52 -1.67 21.47 3.02
N THR A 53 -1.42 20.15 3.05
CA THR A 53 -0.35 19.51 2.28
C THR A 53 -0.57 19.68 0.77
N LEU A 54 -1.79 19.48 0.27
CA LEU A 54 -2.13 19.66 -1.15
C LEU A 54 -1.91 21.12 -1.59
N MET A 55 -2.34 22.08 -0.77
CA MET A 55 -2.14 23.51 -1.05
C MET A 55 -0.67 23.91 -1.00
N ARG A 56 0.09 23.40 -0.03
CA ARG A 56 1.54 23.66 0.05
C ARG A 56 2.25 23.12 -1.19
N TYR A 57 1.94 21.90 -1.61
CA TYR A 57 2.52 21.34 -2.82
C TYR A 57 2.21 22.20 -4.05
N ALA A 58 0.96 22.67 -4.20
CA ALA A 58 0.59 23.54 -5.32
C ALA A 58 1.31 24.90 -5.33
N LEU A 59 1.75 25.41 -4.17
CA LEU A 59 2.39 26.72 -4.04
C LEU A 59 3.93 26.67 -4.02
N SER A 60 4.52 25.68 -3.36
CA SER A 60 5.98 25.58 -3.15
C SER A 60 6.60 24.31 -3.70
N ASN A 61 5.83 23.42 -4.32
CA ASN A 61 6.26 22.08 -4.74
C ASN A 61 6.81 21.21 -3.60
N GLU A 62 6.43 21.53 -2.36
CA GLU A 62 6.82 20.79 -1.16
C GLU A 62 5.68 19.90 -0.69
N PHE A 63 5.95 18.60 -0.63
CA PHE A 63 4.99 17.61 -0.13
C PHE A 63 5.26 17.32 1.35
N GLY A 64 4.41 17.85 2.23
CA GLY A 64 4.37 17.45 3.64
C GLY A 64 3.82 16.03 3.82
N SER A 65 3.97 15.43 5.00
CA SER A 65 3.43 14.09 5.23
C SER A 65 1.91 14.10 5.44
N ILE A 66 1.27 13.01 5.02
CA ILE A 66 -0.17 12.77 5.23
C ILE A 66 -0.33 11.47 6.02
N ASN A 67 -0.98 11.56 7.18
CA ASN A 67 -1.11 10.43 8.09
C ASN A 67 -2.43 9.67 7.89
N PHE A 68 -2.32 8.35 7.91
CA PHE A 68 -3.45 7.43 7.92
C PHE A 68 -3.37 6.56 9.16
N LEU A 69 -4.51 6.36 9.80
CA LEU A 69 -4.68 5.52 10.95
C LEU A 69 -5.20 4.15 10.51
N ILE A 70 -4.54 3.11 10.98
CA ILE A 70 -4.97 1.72 10.83
C ILE A 70 -5.52 1.27 12.18
N ARG A 71 -6.82 1.00 12.24
CA ARG A 71 -7.54 0.76 13.50
C ARG A 71 -8.18 -0.61 13.52
N ASP A 72 -8.09 -1.30 14.66
CA ASP A 72 -8.81 -2.55 14.89
C ASP A 72 -10.27 -2.26 15.24
N GLU A 73 -11.19 -2.59 14.32
CA GLU A 73 -12.63 -2.34 14.50
C GLU A 73 -13.26 -3.24 15.57
N LYS A 74 -12.63 -4.37 15.92
CA LYS A 74 -13.11 -5.28 16.97
C LYS A 74 -12.63 -4.86 18.35
N SER A 75 -11.44 -4.26 18.43
CA SER A 75 -10.87 -3.71 19.67
C SER A 75 -11.23 -2.23 19.87
N GLY A 76 -12.53 -1.91 19.82
CA GLY A 76 -13.02 -0.56 20.10
C GLY A 76 -12.52 0.55 19.16
N LYS A 77 -12.05 0.19 17.95
CA LYS A 77 -11.43 1.11 16.97
C LYS A 77 -10.11 1.73 17.49
N LYS A 78 -9.38 1.02 18.37
CA LYS A 78 -8.02 1.40 18.76
C LYS A 78 -7.13 1.48 17.52
N THR A 79 -6.34 2.54 17.39
CA THR A 79 -5.28 2.63 16.38
C THR A 79 -4.17 1.65 16.76
N VAL A 80 -3.85 0.74 15.85
CA VAL A 80 -2.83 -0.31 16.04
C VAL A 80 -1.57 0.00 15.23
N MET A 81 -1.73 0.65 14.09
CA MET A 81 -0.62 1.07 13.23
C MET A 81 -0.93 2.44 12.62
N ASN A 82 0.13 3.16 12.26
CA ASN A 82 0.06 4.37 11.46
C ASN A 82 0.73 4.14 10.12
N ALA A 83 0.18 4.77 9.08
CA ALA A 83 0.78 4.84 7.76
C ALA A 83 1.00 6.30 7.40
N GLU A 84 2.26 6.74 7.47
CA GLU A 84 2.68 8.07 7.06
C GLU A 84 3.03 8.07 5.57
N LEU A 85 2.37 8.91 4.79
CA LEU A 85 2.61 9.05 3.36
C LEU A 85 3.68 10.11 3.10
N ILE A 86 4.80 9.69 2.54
CA ILE A 86 5.99 10.51 2.27
C ILE A 86 6.27 10.51 0.76
N SER A 87 6.52 11.68 0.17
CA SER A 87 6.65 11.84 -1.29
C SER A 87 7.65 10.89 -1.95
N SER A 88 8.86 10.76 -1.39
CA SER A 88 9.94 9.96 -1.97
C SER A 88 9.87 8.46 -1.66
N GLN A 89 8.98 8.04 -0.75
CA GLN A 89 8.99 6.70 -0.17
C GLN A 89 7.64 5.97 -0.27
N GLY A 90 6.53 6.68 -0.43
CA GLY A 90 5.19 6.12 -0.29
C GLY A 90 4.77 6.02 1.19
N PHE A 91 3.99 5.00 1.56
CA PHE A 91 3.61 4.82 2.95
C PHE A 91 4.72 4.17 3.76
N ARG A 92 5.13 4.80 4.86
CA ARG A 92 5.86 4.16 5.94
C ARG A 92 4.86 3.68 6.99
N VAL A 93 4.83 2.37 7.25
CA VAL A 93 3.89 1.75 8.19
C VAL A 93 4.61 1.38 9.47
N GLN A 94 4.09 1.84 10.59
CA GLN A 94 4.66 1.64 11.93
C GLN A 94 3.59 1.21 12.93
N HIS A 95 3.99 0.42 13.93
CA HIS A 95 3.14 0.17 15.09
C HIS A 95 2.91 1.44 15.88
N GLN A 96 1.66 1.67 16.30
CA GLN A 96 1.29 2.89 17.03
C GLN A 96 1.97 2.97 18.40
N ASP A 97 2.10 1.84 19.09
CA ASP A 97 2.57 1.79 20.49
C ASP A 97 4.10 1.65 20.59
N SER A 98 4.72 0.82 19.73
CA SER A 98 6.19 0.62 19.74
C SER A 98 6.97 1.54 18.81
N GLY A 99 6.32 2.13 17.80
CA GLY A 99 6.98 2.92 16.76
C GLY A 99 7.84 2.10 15.80
N GLU A 100 7.84 0.78 15.92
CA GLU A 100 8.64 -0.11 15.07
C GLU A 100 8.10 -0.14 13.65
N ASP A 101 9.01 -0.11 12.68
CA ASP A 101 8.67 -0.23 11.27
C ASP A 101 8.17 -1.64 10.94
N VAL A 102 7.09 -1.70 10.17
CA VAL A 102 6.47 -2.93 9.68
C VAL A 102 6.78 -3.10 8.19
N MET A 103 6.51 -2.07 7.39
CA MET A 103 6.72 -2.11 5.94
C MET A 103 6.75 -0.72 5.35
N ILE A 104 7.27 -0.64 4.12
CA ILE A 104 7.13 0.51 3.23
C ILE A 104 6.30 0.09 2.03
N VAL A 105 5.30 0.89 1.66
CA VAL A 105 4.45 0.66 0.48
C VAL A 105 4.69 1.75 -0.54
N THR A 106 5.33 1.38 -1.65
CA THR A 106 5.71 2.32 -2.73
C THR A 106 4.73 2.21 -3.90
N LEU A 107 4.36 3.34 -4.50
CA LEU A 107 3.66 3.36 -5.79
C LEU A 107 4.63 2.97 -6.92
N ALA A 108 4.10 2.35 -7.97
CA ALA A 108 4.87 2.15 -9.20
C ALA A 108 5.14 3.49 -9.90
N SER A 109 6.40 3.72 -10.26
CA SER A 109 6.84 4.94 -10.94
C SER A 109 6.60 4.92 -12.46
N HIS A 110 6.81 3.79 -13.14
CA HIS A 110 6.87 3.76 -14.61
C HIS A 110 6.34 2.48 -15.29
N SER A 111 5.48 1.70 -14.65
CA SER A 111 4.95 0.46 -15.25
C SER A 111 3.43 0.49 -15.28
N SER A 112 2.85 0.30 -16.46
CA SER A 112 1.40 0.12 -16.66
C SER A 112 0.88 -1.11 -15.91
N ASP A 113 1.75 -2.10 -15.76
CA ASP A 113 1.40 -3.41 -15.25
C ASP A 113 1.66 -3.50 -13.75
N SER A 114 2.41 -2.57 -13.16
CA SER A 114 2.67 -2.51 -11.73
C SER A 114 1.84 -1.42 -11.05
N ILE A 115 1.28 -1.77 -9.89
CA ILE A 115 0.55 -0.84 -9.03
C ILE A 115 1.50 -0.28 -7.98
N GLY A 116 2.37 -1.14 -7.45
CA GLY A 116 3.31 -0.78 -6.40
C GLY A 116 4.10 -1.95 -5.87
N LYS A 117 4.85 -1.71 -4.81
CA LYS A 117 5.65 -2.71 -4.12
C LYS A 117 5.47 -2.60 -2.61
N ILE A 118 5.59 -3.72 -1.94
CA ILE A 118 5.67 -3.81 -0.48
C ILE A 118 7.12 -4.16 -0.15
N VAL A 119 7.75 -3.31 0.62
CA VAL A 119 9.20 -3.27 0.82
C VAL A 119 9.47 -3.41 2.32
N HIS A 120 10.47 -4.22 2.64
CA HIS A 120 11.03 -4.31 3.98
C HIS A 120 11.56 -2.93 4.42
N PRO A 121 11.49 -2.55 5.70
CA PRO A 121 12.02 -1.26 6.17
C PRO A 121 13.49 -0.98 5.81
N SER A 122 14.31 -2.01 5.62
CA SER A 122 15.70 -1.89 5.13
C SER A 122 15.84 -1.59 3.63
N GLY A 123 14.73 -1.54 2.88
CA GLY A 123 14.70 -1.20 1.45
C GLY A 123 14.58 -2.39 0.50
N ALA A 124 14.65 -3.63 0.98
CA ALA A 124 14.48 -4.83 0.15
C ALA A 124 13.01 -5.02 -0.28
N THR A 125 12.75 -5.24 -1.57
CA THR A 125 11.37 -5.52 -2.03
C THR A 125 10.96 -6.93 -1.63
N VAL A 126 9.91 -7.06 -0.80
CA VAL A 126 9.37 -8.36 -0.41
C VAL A 126 8.29 -8.82 -1.38
N TYR A 127 7.37 -7.91 -1.74
CA TYR A 127 6.26 -8.21 -2.65
C TYR A 127 6.09 -7.18 -3.76
N LYS A 128 5.68 -7.63 -4.94
CA LYS A 128 5.25 -6.77 -6.06
C LYS A 128 3.76 -6.92 -6.29
N VAL A 129 3.05 -5.79 -6.37
CA VAL A 129 1.61 -5.75 -6.67
C VAL A 129 1.43 -5.30 -8.11
N HIS A 130 0.90 -6.16 -8.96
CA HIS A 130 0.81 -5.94 -10.40
C HIS A 130 -0.52 -6.44 -10.96
N SER A 131 -0.87 -6.01 -12.16
CA SER A 131 -2.00 -6.53 -12.93
C SER A 131 -1.67 -7.95 -13.38
N ASP A 132 -2.58 -8.88 -13.12
CA ASP A 132 -2.50 -10.22 -13.70
C ASP A 132 -2.86 -10.07 -15.19
N GLY A 133 -1.87 -10.23 -16.08
CA GLY A 133 -1.98 -9.96 -17.52
C GLY A 133 -2.98 -10.85 -18.28
N ALA A 134 -3.76 -11.67 -17.57
CA ALA A 134 -4.87 -12.40 -18.12
C ALA A 134 -5.94 -11.44 -18.66
N GLN A 135 -6.18 -11.48 -19.98
CA GLN A 135 -7.25 -10.76 -20.67
C GLN A 135 -8.64 -11.24 -20.22
N THR A 136 -9.01 -10.91 -18.99
CA THR A 136 -10.35 -11.12 -18.46
C THR A 136 -11.03 -9.76 -18.32
N TYR A 137 -12.35 -9.71 -18.50
CA TYR A 137 -13.16 -8.51 -18.30
C TYR A 137 -13.14 -7.97 -16.84
N ARG A 138 -12.40 -8.62 -15.94
CA ARG A 138 -12.28 -8.29 -14.53
C ARG A 138 -10.87 -7.79 -14.26
N VAL A 139 -10.74 -6.72 -13.46
CA VAL A 139 -9.42 -6.24 -13.01
C VAL A 139 -8.87 -7.27 -12.02
N GLN A 140 -7.98 -8.13 -12.52
CA GLN A 140 -7.23 -9.09 -11.73
C GLN A 140 -5.84 -8.53 -11.44
N ARG A 141 -5.42 -8.67 -10.19
CA ARG A 141 -4.11 -8.24 -9.70
C ARG A 141 -3.48 -9.38 -8.95
N ALA A 142 -2.16 -9.42 -8.92
CA ALA A 142 -1.39 -10.42 -8.22
C ALA A 142 -0.37 -9.76 -7.30
N VAL A 143 -0.14 -10.40 -6.15
CA VAL A 143 0.96 -10.09 -5.25
C VAL A 143 1.94 -11.24 -5.33
N SER A 144 3.15 -10.99 -5.84
CA SER A 144 4.18 -12.02 -5.95
C SER A 144 5.37 -11.69 -5.06
N ALA A 145 5.86 -12.70 -4.34
CA ALA A 145 7.08 -12.60 -3.54
C ALA A 145 8.31 -12.49 -4.45
N VAL A 146 9.31 -11.73 -4.01
CA VAL A 146 10.61 -11.68 -4.68
C VAL A 146 11.51 -12.75 -4.07
N GLY A 147 11.97 -13.71 -4.87
CA GLY A 147 12.93 -14.74 -4.45
C GLY A 147 12.35 -16.05 -3.90
N GLY A 148 11.04 -16.29 -4.00
CA GLY A 148 10.39 -17.55 -3.62
C GLY A 148 10.38 -18.62 -4.72
N ALA A 149 10.02 -19.86 -4.34
CA ALA A 149 9.77 -21.00 -5.23
C ALA A 149 8.74 -20.66 -6.34
N PRO A 150 8.54 -21.48 -7.39
CA PRO A 150 7.88 -21.08 -8.64
C PRO A 150 6.35 -20.96 -8.55
N SER A 151 5.80 -20.64 -7.38
CA SER A 151 4.41 -20.18 -7.27
C SER A 151 4.29 -18.81 -7.95
N PRO A 152 3.40 -18.64 -8.94
CA PRO A 152 3.34 -17.41 -9.72
C PRO A 152 2.91 -16.18 -8.88
N PHE A 153 2.22 -16.39 -7.75
CA PHE A 153 1.76 -15.34 -6.84
C PHE A 153 1.49 -15.91 -5.43
N VAL A 154 1.58 -15.05 -4.42
CA VAL A 154 1.18 -15.31 -3.02
C VAL A 154 -0.29 -14.96 -2.80
N LEU A 155 -0.79 -13.93 -3.49
CA LEU A 155 -2.18 -13.51 -3.45
C LEU A 155 -2.69 -13.19 -4.84
N ARG A 156 -3.90 -13.67 -5.16
CA ARG A 156 -4.73 -13.16 -6.25
C ARG A 156 -5.70 -12.14 -5.68
N ILE A 157 -5.86 -11.01 -6.37
CA ILE A 157 -6.77 -9.94 -5.98
C ILE A 157 -7.74 -9.67 -7.12
N GLU A 158 -9.02 -9.83 -6.86
CA GLU A 158 -10.07 -9.61 -7.84
C GLU A 158 -10.92 -8.39 -7.46
N LYS A 159 -11.14 -7.46 -8.40
CA LYS A 159 -12.12 -6.39 -8.21
C LYS A 159 -13.53 -6.93 -8.41
N VAL A 160 -14.35 -6.86 -7.37
CA VAL A 160 -15.74 -7.32 -7.37
C VAL A 160 -16.67 -6.12 -7.61
N LEU A 161 -17.58 -6.24 -8.57
CA LEU A 161 -18.61 -5.25 -8.83
C LEU A 161 -19.79 -5.48 -7.88
N VAL A 162 -20.06 -4.52 -7.00
CA VAL A 162 -21.20 -4.54 -6.09
C VAL A 162 -22.14 -3.39 -6.47
N SER A 163 -23.31 -3.72 -7.01
CA SER A 163 -24.25 -2.76 -7.64
C SER A 163 -24.67 -1.59 -6.75
N LEU A 164 -24.77 -1.80 -5.43
CA LEU A 164 -25.18 -0.76 -4.48
C LEU A 164 -24.08 0.27 -4.18
N TYR A 165 -22.80 -0.08 -4.36
CA TYR A 165 -21.69 0.80 -4.00
C TYR A 165 -21.56 2.02 -4.92
N PRO A 166 -21.68 1.90 -6.26
CA PRO A 166 -21.78 3.05 -7.15
C PRO A 166 -22.92 4.00 -6.79
N LEU A 167 -24.10 3.46 -6.46
CA LEU A 167 -25.26 4.26 -6.02
C LEU A 167 -24.96 4.97 -4.70
N ALA A 168 -24.41 4.25 -3.72
CA ALA A 168 -24.02 4.85 -2.44
C ALA A 168 -22.96 5.95 -2.60
N LYS A 169 -22.03 5.80 -3.55
CA LYS A 169 -21.04 6.84 -3.89
C LYS A 169 -21.71 8.06 -4.53
N MET A 170 -22.62 7.85 -5.48
CA MET A 170 -23.39 8.92 -6.13
C MET A 170 -24.23 9.71 -5.11
N MET A 171 -24.80 9.04 -4.11
CA MET A 171 -25.55 9.65 -3.01
C MET A 171 -24.66 10.27 -1.92
N GLY A 172 -23.33 10.18 -2.03
CA GLY A 172 -22.38 10.76 -1.07
C GLY A 172 -22.20 9.97 0.25
N PHE A 173 -22.67 8.72 0.31
CA PHE A 173 -22.52 7.87 1.50
C PHE A 173 -21.12 7.27 1.64
N ILE A 174 -20.39 7.11 0.54
CA ILE A 174 -19.00 6.59 0.49
C ILE A 174 -18.19 7.36 -0.55
N GLY A 175 -16.88 7.51 -0.36
CA GLY A 175 -16.02 8.17 -1.36
C GLY A 175 -15.38 7.25 -2.40
N ALA A 176 -15.34 5.95 -2.13
CA ALA A 176 -14.88 4.93 -3.06
C ALA A 176 -15.97 3.89 -3.26
N SER A 177 -16.06 3.29 -4.45
CA SER A 177 -17.02 2.22 -4.77
C SER A 177 -16.32 0.87 -5.00
N CYS A 178 -15.07 0.73 -4.55
CA CYS A 178 -14.22 -0.42 -4.84
C CYS A 178 -14.45 -1.56 -3.87
N VAL A 179 -14.61 -2.79 -4.36
CA VAL A 179 -14.54 -3.99 -3.52
C VAL A 179 -13.49 -4.90 -4.12
N TYR A 180 -12.55 -5.36 -3.29
CA TYR A 180 -11.49 -6.26 -3.68
C TYR A 180 -11.55 -7.53 -2.84
N ARG A 181 -11.48 -8.67 -3.49
CA ARG A 181 -11.40 -10.00 -2.86
C ARG A 181 -9.96 -10.49 -2.95
N PHE A 182 -9.43 -11.01 -1.84
CA PHE A 182 -8.11 -11.62 -1.77
C PHE A 182 -8.25 -13.14 -1.73
N GLU A 183 -7.51 -13.84 -2.56
CA GLU A 183 -7.52 -15.30 -2.70
C GLU A 183 -6.09 -15.86 -2.65
N ASP A 184 -5.91 -17.05 -2.10
CA ASP A 184 -4.65 -17.79 -2.20
C ASP A 184 -4.48 -18.45 -3.59
N CYS A 185 -3.40 -19.21 -3.76
CA CYS A 185 -3.12 -19.94 -5.00
C CYS A 185 -4.15 -21.05 -5.30
N ASP A 186 -4.87 -21.53 -4.28
CA ASP A 186 -5.92 -22.55 -4.41
C ASP A 186 -7.30 -21.92 -4.68
N GLY A 187 -7.39 -20.59 -4.77
CA GLY A 187 -8.65 -19.86 -4.96
C GLY A 187 -9.49 -19.73 -3.69
N ARG A 188 -8.96 -20.04 -2.51
CA ARG A 188 -9.66 -19.85 -1.24
C ARG A 188 -9.61 -18.38 -0.86
N VAL A 189 -10.75 -17.86 -0.44
CA VAL A 189 -10.86 -16.46 -0.02
C VAL A 189 -10.18 -16.26 1.31
N LEU A 190 -9.28 -15.29 1.36
CA LEU A 190 -8.53 -14.91 2.57
C LEU A 190 -9.09 -13.65 3.22
N GLY A 191 -9.77 -12.81 2.44
CA GLY A 191 -10.35 -11.58 2.94
C GLY A 191 -10.83 -10.66 1.84
N TYR A 192 -11.22 -9.45 2.24
CA TYR A 192 -11.68 -8.42 1.32
C TYR A 192 -11.36 -7.01 1.79
N VAL A 193 -11.22 -6.10 0.83
CA VAL A 193 -11.19 -4.65 1.04
C VAL A 193 -12.47 -4.05 0.50
N ARG A 194 -13.11 -3.17 1.28
CA ARG A 194 -14.32 -2.45 0.86
C ARG A 194 -14.43 -1.09 1.57
N PRO A 195 -15.09 -0.10 0.98
CA PRO A 195 -15.49 1.12 1.66
C PRO A 195 -16.34 0.82 2.89
N LYS A 196 -16.08 1.58 3.95
CA LYS A 196 -16.95 1.64 5.11
C LYS A 196 -18.18 2.46 4.73
N LEU A 197 -19.37 1.91 4.98
CA LEU A 197 -20.64 2.62 4.78
C LEU A 197 -20.86 3.61 5.94
N VAL A 198 -20.10 4.71 5.94
CA VAL A 198 -20.23 5.81 6.90
C VAL A 198 -20.20 7.11 6.13
N MET A 199 -21.22 7.95 6.33
CA MET A 199 -21.38 9.19 5.59
C MET A 199 -20.10 10.02 5.58
N ARG A 200 -19.72 10.49 4.38
CA ARG A 200 -18.66 11.48 4.12
C ARG A 200 -17.23 11.06 4.51
N LYS A 201 -16.93 9.76 4.66
CA LYS A 201 -15.54 9.32 4.94
C LYS A 201 -15.00 8.35 3.88
N ASN A 202 -13.78 8.61 3.45
CA ASN A 202 -13.00 7.77 2.54
C ASN A 202 -12.28 6.65 3.31
N THR A 203 -13.01 5.96 4.19
CA THR A 203 -12.46 4.87 5.01
C THR A 203 -12.59 3.54 4.27
N LEU A 204 -11.49 2.81 4.16
CA LEU A 204 -11.52 1.42 3.68
C LEU A 204 -11.50 0.46 4.88
N ILE A 205 -12.21 -0.65 4.75
CA ILE A 205 -12.22 -1.78 5.67
C ILE A 205 -11.46 -2.93 4.99
N LEU A 206 -10.43 -3.43 5.66
CA LEU A 206 -9.77 -4.69 5.34
C LEU A 206 -10.28 -5.74 6.33
N LYS A 207 -11.01 -6.76 5.85
CA LYS A 207 -11.43 -7.89 6.67
C LYS A 207 -10.66 -9.13 6.29
N PHE A 208 -10.12 -9.81 7.29
CA PHE A 208 -9.55 -11.16 7.17
C PHE A 208 -10.64 -12.20 7.43
N ILE A 209 -10.62 -13.31 6.70
CA ILE A 209 -11.48 -14.46 6.97
C ILE A 209 -10.83 -15.31 8.06
N ASN A 210 -11.64 -15.77 9.02
CA ASN A 210 -11.18 -16.54 10.17
C ASN A 210 -10.48 -17.84 9.72
N GLY A 211 -9.38 -18.19 10.39
CA GLY A 211 -8.56 -19.37 10.09
C GLY A 211 -7.28 -19.12 9.31
N GLN A 212 -7.12 -17.92 8.71
CA GLN A 212 -5.86 -17.54 8.05
C GLN A 212 -4.92 -16.84 9.05
N GLY A 213 -4.03 -17.59 9.68
CA GLY A 213 -3.10 -17.10 10.72
C GLY A 213 -1.73 -16.65 10.21
N ASN A 214 -1.51 -16.54 8.89
CA ASN A 214 -0.20 -16.19 8.34
C ASN A 214 0.03 -14.66 8.37
N ALA A 215 0.93 -14.23 9.25
CA ALA A 215 1.32 -12.83 9.44
C ALA A 215 1.76 -12.15 8.13
N GLN A 216 2.58 -12.84 7.33
CA GLN A 216 3.16 -12.33 6.09
C GLN A 216 2.09 -12.09 5.03
N VAL A 217 1.17 -13.04 4.88
CA VAL A 217 0.03 -12.92 3.95
C VAL A 217 -0.87 -11.75 4.35
N ARG A 218 -1.16 -11.59 5.64
CA ARG A 218 -1.94 -10.45 6.14
C ARG A 218 -1.21 -9.13 5.98
N GLY A 219 0.10 -9.10 6.16
CA GLY A 219 0.96 -7.95 5.87
C GLY A 219 0.91 -7.58 4.38
N ALA A 220 0.98 -8.56 3.49
CA ALA A 220 0.81 -8.35 2.04
C ALA A 220 -0.58 -7.80 1.69
N MET A 221 -1.64 -8.32 2.31
CA MET A 221 -3.01 -7.80 2.15
C MET A 221 -3.14 -6.35 2.64
N LEU A 222 -2.52 -6.01 3.78
CA LEU A 222 -2.50 -4.63 4.30
C LEU A 222 -1.74 -3.68 3.37
N GLY A 223 -0.56 -4.07 2.90
CA GLY A 223 0.21 -3.27 1.95
C GLY A 223 -0.53 -3.05 0.63
N ALA A 224 -1.20 -4.08 0.10
CA ALA A 224 -2.05 -3.95 -1.07
C ALA A 224 -3.27 -3.03 -0.80
N ALA A 225 -3.88 -3.13 0.38
CA ALA A 225 -4.98 -2.26 0.77
C ALA A 225 -4.57 -0.78 0.83
N LEU A 226 -3.36 -0.46 1.30
CA LEU A 226 -2.80 0.89 1.29
C LEU A 226 -2.62 1.43 -0.14
N LEU A 227 -2.18 0.60 -1.09
CA LEU A 227 -2.17 0.99 -2.51
C LEU A 227 -3.59 1.32 -3.00
N PHE A 228 -4.61 0.56 -2.59
CA PHE A 228 -5.99 0.83 -2.97
C PHE A 228 -6.56 2.11 -2.35
N VAL A 229 -6.09 2.52 -1.15
CA VAL A 229 -6.43 3.83 -0.58
C VAL A 229 -6.05 4.95 -1.55
N LEU A 230 -4.83 4.94 -2.07
CA LEU A 230 -4.37 5.96 -3.04
C LEU A 230 -5.07 5.83 -4.40
N HIS A 231 -5.30 4.61 -4.87
CA HIS A 231 -5.90 4.41 -6.18
C HIS A 231 -7.40 4.72 -6.26
N GLU A 232 -8.14 4.50 -5.17
CA GLU A 232 -9.61 4.52 -5.20
C GLU A 232 -10.21 5.60 -4.30
N ALA A 233 -9.59 5.87 -3.15
CA ALA A 233 -10.12 6.77 -2.14
C ALA A 233 -9.50 8.17 -2.18
N TYR A 234 -8.23 8.28 -2.59
CA TYR A 234 -7.49 9.55 -2.69
C TYR A 234 -6.67 9.65 -4.00
N PRO A 235 -7.31 9.54 -5.17
CA PRO A 235 -6.61 9.58 -6.46
C PRO A 235 -5.87 10.91 -6.71
N GLU A 236 -6.34 12.01 -6.13
CA GLU A 236 -5.67 13.31 -6.20
C GLU A 236 -4.30 13.29 -5.52
N VAL A 237 -4.21 12.67 -4.34
CA VAL A 237 -2.95 12.51 -3.61
C VAL A 237 -1.99 11.62 -4.39
N ARG A 238 -2.51 10.51 -4.97
CA ARG A 238 -1.72 9.60 -5.81
C ARG A 238 -1.11 10.32 -7.01
N ASN A 239 -1.88 11.17 -7.69
CA ASN A 239 -1.42 11.85 -8.90
C ASN A 239 -0.29 12.83 -8.56
N LEU A 240 -0.41 13.58 -7.47
CA LEU A 240 0.65 14.48 -7.01
C LEU A 240 1.93 13.73 -6.61
N LEU A 241 1.80 12.57 -5.96
CA LEU A 241 2.96 11.73 -5.65
C LEU A 241 3.70 11.28 -6.92
N ARG A 242 2.96 10.93 -7.97
CA ARG A 242 3.56 10.56 -9.26
C ARG A 242 4.27 11.74 -9.91
N GLU A 243 3.66 12.92 -9.90
CA GLU A 243 4.28 14.15 -10.41
C GLU A 243 5.55 14.51 -9.63
N GLY A 244 5.50 14.46 -8.30
CA GLY A 244 6.62 14.75 -7.42
C GLY A 244 7.82 13.82 -7.64
N MET A 245 7.56 12.53 -7.92
CA MET A 245 8.59 11.55 -8.26
C MET A 245 9.26 11.79 -9.63
N HIS A 246 8.68 12.62 -10.51
CA HIS A 246 9.25 12.95 -11.83
C HIS A 246 10.05 14.26 -11.82
N SER A 247 9.92 15.07 -10.76
CA SER A 247 10.59 16.36 -10.61
C SER A 247 11.86 16.33 -9.74
N SER A 248 12.25 15.18 -9.22
CA SER A 248 13.43 14.97 -8.35
C SER A 248 14.58 14.25 -9.05
#